data_AF-A0A6B3RR87-F1
#
_entry.id   AF-A0A6B3RR87-F1
#
_cell.length_a   1.000
_cell.length_b   1.000
_cell.length_c   1.000
_cell.angle_alpha   90.00
_cell.angle_beta   90.00
_cell.angle_gamma   90.00
#
_symmetry.space_group_name_H-M   'P 1'
#
loop_
_entity.id
_entity.type
_entity.pdbx_description
1 polymer ?
#
loop_
_entity_poly.entity_id
_entity_poly.type
_entity_poly.pdbx_seq_one_letter_code
_entity_poly.pdbx_strand_id
1 'polypeptide(L)'
;MTGDRGQTGTVGHRSTAGTQRSERVVSILDPTSAAASHVVLGRAAYLRELAIAAGLSVAMPAAVLIGVALFHLGYSLVAAAIIASAINTVTAVPLMVYATLRLNAASLARERCVISPRTHRIYQPLRGPLRWGGHYFAGSTRSRTISGLPGSLAAAMVFAVFALVTEDSMFRYFHIPIGLVLLLQAAVAASLLGTGRKQDQPPM
;
A
#
# COMPACT_ATOMS: atom_id res chain seq x y z
N MET A 1 -58.12 -55.57 25.68
CA MET A 1 -57.15 -56.49 25.04
C MET A 1 -56.43 -55.72 23.95
N THR A 2 -55.11 -55.95 23.81
CA THR A 2 -54.17 -55.46 22.75
C THR A 2 -54.08 -53.93 22.63
N GLY A 3 -53.06 -53.21 23.12
CA GLY A 3 -51.61 -53.43 23.04
C GLY A 3 -51.07 -52.79 21.76
N ASP A 4 -50.19 -51.77 21.84
CA ASP A 4 -48.83 -51.86 21.30
C ASP A 4 -47.92 -50.63 21.60
N ARG A 5 -46.63 -50.97 21.71
CA ARG A 5 -45.34 -50.24 21.67
C ARG A 5 -45.37 -48.79 21.12
N GLY A 6 -44.60 -47.84 21.64
CA GLY A 6 -43.17 -47.88 21.97
C GLY A 6 -42.43 -46.89 21.07
N GLN A 7 -41.93 -45.77 21.62
CA GLN A 7 -40.99 -44.89 20.91
C GLN A 7 -39.76 -44.65 21.78
N THR A 8 -38.66 -45.23 21.30
CA THR A 8 -37.30 -45.14 21.77
C THR A 8 -36.71 -43.78 21.41
N GLY A 9 -36.22 -43.06 22.42
CA GLY A 9 -35.48 -41.82 22.25
C GLY A 9 -34.11 -42.09 21.65
N THR A 10 -33.84 -41.51 20.48
CA THR A 10 -32.52 -41.51 19.86
C THR A 10 -31.66 -40.38 20.42
N VAL A 11 -30.44 -40.79 20.79
CA VAL A 11 -29.36 -40.02 21.40
C VAL A 11 -28.87 -38.95 20.43
N GLY A 12 -29.02 -37.69 20.81
CA GLY A 12 -28.43 -36.55 20.12
C GLY A 12 -26.94 -36.41 20.45
N HIS A 13 -26.08 -36.78 19.50
CA HIS A 13 -24.64 -36.57 19.54
C HIS A 13 -24.33 -35.06 19.54
N ARG A 14 -23.91 -34.53 20.70
CA ARG A 14 -23.43 -33.15 20.84
C ARG A 14 -21.95 -33.09 20.44
N SER A 15 -21.68 -32.83 19.17
CA SER A 15 -20.32 -32.57 18.67
C SER A 15 -19.91 -31.15 19.06
N THR A 16 -18.95 -31.05 19.99
CA THR A 16 -18.38 -29.78 20.45
C THR A 16 -17.43 -29.22 19.39
N ALA A 17 -17.89 -28.16 18.74
CA ALA A 17 -17.15 -26.97 18.33
C ALA A 17 -15.62 -27.14 18.20
N GLY A 18 -15.18 -27.62 17.03
CA GLY A 18 -13.89 -27.21 16.49
C GLY A 18 -13.95 -25.72 16.18
N THR A 19 -13.53 -24.88 17.12
CA THR A 19 -13.27 -23.46 16.88
C THR A 19 -11.93 -23.36 16.14
N GLN A 20 -11.89 -23.88 14.91
CA GLN A 20 -10.92 -23.43 13.94
C GLN A 20 -11.20 -21.95 13.75
N ARG A 21 -10.32 -21.13 14.31
CA ARG A 21 -10.15 -19.71 14.00
C ARG A 21 -9.78 -19.64 12.52
N SER A 22 -10.78 -19.82 11.66
CA SER A 22 -10.70 -19.56 10.24
C SER A 22 -10.24 -18.12 10.14
N GLU A 23 -9.05 -17.95 9.57
CA GLU A 23 -8.55 -16.68 9.09
C GLU A 23 -9.71 -15.98 8.39
N ARG A 24 -10.26 -14.95 9.04
CA ARG A 24 -11.18 -14.04 8.35
C ARG A 24 -10.34 -13.34 7.30
N VAL A 25 -10.22 -13.96 6.14
CA VAL A 25 -10.17 -13.25 4.88
C VAL A 25 -11.39 -12.35 4.93
N VAL A 26 -11.17 -11.07 5.26
CA VAL A 26 -12.21 -10.05 5.29
C VAL A 26 -12.85 -10.09 3.91
N SER A 27 -14.01 -10.73 3.85
CA SER A 27 -14.76 -10.88 2.62
C SER A 27 -15.10 -9.48 2.14
N ILE A 28 -14.98 -9.23 0.84
CA ILE A 28 -15.45 -8.00 0.19
C ILE A 28 -16.96 -7.75 0.49
N LEU A 29 -17.66 -8.77 1.02
CA LEU A 29 -19.04 -8.74 1.48
C LEU A 29 -19.23 -8.23 2.92
N ASP A 30 -18.19 -7.79 3.63
CA ASP A 30 -18.35 -7.10 4.91
C ASP A 30 -19.11 -5.79 4.68
N PRO A 31 -20.22 -5.51 5.39
CA PRO A 31 -20.98 -4.26 5.25
C PRO A 31 -20.12 -3.01 5.46
N THR A 32 -19.04 -3.09 6.26
CA THR A 32 -18.08 -1.99 6.40
C THR A 32 -17.23 -1.77 5.14
N SER A 33 -16.91 -2.83 4.40
CA SER A 33 -16.25 -2.76 3.09
C SER A 33 -17.20 -2.19 2.02
N ALA A 34 -18.49 -2.53 2.10
CA ALA A 34 -19.53 -1.93 1.26
C ALA A 34 -19.68 -0.43 1.54
N ALA A 35 -19.71 -0.01 2.82
CA ALA A 35 -19.74 1.41 3.19
C ALA A 35 -18.48 2.15 2.72
N ALA A 36 -17.29 1.53 2.90
CA ALA A 36 -16.03 2.08 2.41
C ALA A 36 -15.99 2.20 0.87
N SER A 37 -16.81 1.46 0.14
CA SER A 37 -16.93 1.54 -1.32
C SER A 37 -17.54 2.85 -1.82
N HIS A 38 -18.32 3.53 -0.98
CA HIS A 38 -18.96 4.81 -1.31
C HIS A 38 -18.09 6.03 -0.97
N VAL A 39 -16.98 5.84 -0.27
CA VAL A 39 -16.06 6.94 0.07
C VAL A 39 -15.36 7.43 -1.20
N VAL A 40 -15.52 8.72 -1.45
CA VAL A 40 -14.97 9.46 -2.58
C VAL A 40 -14.01 10.54 -2.09
N LEU A 41 -12.92 10.78 -2.82
CA LEU A 41 -11.91 11.76 -2.43
C LEU A 41 -11.79 12.90 -3.45
N GLY A 42 -11.91 14.13 -2.96
CA GLY A 42 -11.67 15.34 -3.76
C GLY A 42 -10.20 15.50 -4.17
N ARG A 43 -9.93 16.35 -5.17
CA ARG A 43 -8.57 16.57 -5.70
C ARG A 43 -7.60 17.09 -4.64
N ALA A 44 -8.01 18.10 -3.87
CA ALA A 44 -7.17 18.71 -2.84
C ALA A 44 -6.81 17.71 -1.71
N ALA A 45 -7.80 16.93 -1.27
CA ALA A 45 -7.55 15.88 -0.28
C ALA A 45 -6.62 14.81 -0.84
N TYR A 46 -6.80 14.39 -2.10
CA TYR A 46 -5.89 13.44 -2.76
C TYR A 46 -4.46 13.97 -2.87
N LEU A 47 -4.26 15.22 -3.27
CA LEU A 47 -2.94 15.87 -3.30
C LEU A 47 -2.28 15.91 -1.92
N ARG A 48 -3.06 16.18 -0.87
CA ARG A 48 -2.57 16.16 0.50
C ARG A 48 -2.09 14.76 0.88
N GLU A 49 -2.84 13.71 0.57
CA GLU A 49 -2.43 12.33 0.85
C GLU A 49 -1.17 11.94 0.06
N LEU A 50 -1.05 12.39 -1.20
CA LEU A 50 0.15 12.21 -2.01
C LEU A 50 1.38 12.91 -1.39
N ALA A 51 1.22 14.16 -0.96
CA ALA A 51 2.27 14.94 -0.31
C ALA A 51 2.71 14.33 1.02
N ILE A 52 1.77 13.86 1.85
CA ILE A 52 2.07 13.14 3.10
C ILE A 52 2.86 11.87 2.80
N ALA A 53 2.43 11.08 1.82
CA ALA A 53 3.11 9.84 1.45
C ALA A 53 4.54 10.10 0.93
N ALA A 54 4.72 11.13 0.11
CA ALA A 54 6.04 11.58 -0.34
C ALA A 54 6.92 12.04 0.84
N GLY A 55 6.37 12.84 1.75
CA GLY A 55 7.09 13.30 2.96
C GLY A 55 7.54 12.16 3.86
N LEU A 56 6.69 11.15 4.06
CA LEU A 56 7.05 9.95 4.84
C LEU A 56 8.18 9.13 4.20
N SER A 57 8.41 9.28 2.90
CA SER A 57 9.50 8.58 2.19
C SER A 57 10.89 9.09 2.59
N VAL A 58 10.97 10.27 3.20
CA VAL A 58 12.23 10.89 3.65
C VAL A 58 12.83 10.19 4.87
N ALA A 59 12.03 9.42 5.63
CA ALA A 59 12.52 8.72 6.82
C ALA A 59 13.69 7.76 6.52
N MET A 60 13.64 7.06 5.39
CA MET A 60 14.68 6.11 4.99
C MET A 60 16.02 6.78 4.62
N PRO A 61 16.08 7.76 3.69
CA PRO A 61 17.33 8.47 3.42
C PRO A 61 17.85 9.24 4.64
N ALA A 62 16.98 9.76 5.51
CA ALA A 62 17.41 10.38 6.77
C ALA A 62 18.17 9.40 7.68
N ALA A 63 17.68 8.17 7.82
CA ALA A 63 18.38 7.13 8.60
C ALA A 63 19.74 6.77 8.00
N VAL A 64 19.86 6.75 6.66
CA VAL A 64 21.17 6.55 5.98
C VAL A 64 22.11 7.71 6.28
N LEU A 65 21.64 8.96 6.19
CA LEU A 65 22.45 10.15 6.51
C LEU A 65 22.91 10.16 7.98
N ILE A 66 22.08 9.71 8.92
CA ILE A 66 22.49 9.51 10.32
C ILE A 66 23.64 8.52 10.41
N GLY A 67 23.56 7.39 9.70
CA GLY A 67 24.67 6.41 9.64
C GLY A 67 25.97 7.03 9.11
N VAL A 68 25.88 7.77 8.00
CA VAL A 68 27.03 8.48 7.41
C VAL A 68 27.62 9.49 8.41
N ALA A 69 26.77 10.27 9.07
CA ALA A 69 27.20 11.24 10.08
C ALA A 69 27.91 10.57 11.26
N LEU A 70 27.37 9.46 11.78
CA LEU A 70 28.02 8.70 12.85
C LEU A 70 29.40 8.20 12.45
N PHE A 71 29.56 7.70 11.22
CA PHE A 71 30.86 7.29 10.71
C PHE A 71 31.86 8.45 10.70
N HIS A 72 31.44 9.64 10.24
CA HIS A 72 32.29 10.85 10.28
C HIS A 72 32.61 11.35 11.69
N LEU A 73 31.80 11.00 12.70
CA LEU A 73 32.07 11.29 14.12
C LEU A 73 33.01 10.27 14.78
N GLY A 74 33.57 9.31 14.02
CA GLY A 74 34.55 8.34 14.51
C GLY A 74 33.97 7.02 15.00
N TYR A 75 32.67 6.79 14.83
CA TYR A 75 32.09 5.46 15.07
C TYR A 75 32.59 4.48 14.00
N SER A 76 32.79 3.21 14.37
CA SER A 76 33.16 2.19 13.39
C SER A 76 32.06 2.04 12.34
N LEU A 77 32.46 1.72 11.10
CA LEU A 77 31.52 1.52 9.98
C LEU A 77 30.43 0.49 10.33
N VAL A 78 30.80 -0.58 11.03
CA VAL A 78 29.88 -1.63 11.49
C VAL A 78 28.86 -1.06 12.48
N ALA A 79 29.31 -0.27 13.47
CA ALA A 79 28.40 0.34 14.45
C ALA A 79 27.44 1.33 13.77
N ALA A 80 27.95 2.18 12.88
CA ALA A 80 27.14 3.13 12.12
C ALA A 80 26.08 2.42 11.25
N ALA A 81 26.47 1.34 10.56
CA ALA A 81 25.57 0.54 9.73
C ALA A 81 24.48 -0.18 10.56
N ILE A 82 24.83 -0.73 11.72
CA ILE A 82 23.87 -1.37 12.63
C ILE A 82 22.84 -0.35 13.12
N ILE A 83 23.28 0.83 13.56
CA ILE A 83 22.39 1.89 14.06
C ILE A 83 21.46 2.38 12.94
N ALA A 84 21.99 2.69 11.76
CA ALA A 84 21.19 3.11 10.61
C ALA A 84 20.16 2.04 10.19
N SER A 85 20.56 0.76 10.22
CA SER A 85 19.66 -0.37 9.90
C SER A 85 18.57 -0.55 10.95
N ALA A 86 18.90 -0.39 12.24
CA ALA A 86 17.95 -0.45 13.33
C ALA A 86 16.92 0.68 13.25
N ILE A 87 17.36 1.92 13.01
CA ILE A 87 16.46 3.08 12.78
C ILE A 87 15.54 2.78 11.60
N ASN A 88 16.09 2.32 10.47
CA ASN A 88 15.28 2.00 9.29
C ASN A 88 14.23 0.92 9.56
N THR A 89 14.62 -0.17 10.22
CA THR A 89 13.74 -1.31 10.48
C THR A 89 12.61 -0.94 11.45
N VAL A 90 12.92 -0.18 12.49
CA VAL A 90 11.96 0.18 13.55
C VAL A 90 11.07 1.36 13.14
N THR A 91 11.55 2.27 12.30
CA THR A 91 10.83 3.51 11.99
C THR A 91 10.50 3.66 10.50
N ALA A 92 11.51 3.70 9.63
CA ALA A 92 11.31 4.02 8.22
C ALA A 92 10.47 2.96 7.48
N VAL A 93 10.70 1.67 7.73
CA VAL A 93 9.95 0.58 7.10
C VAL A 93 8.47 0.62 7.50
N PRO A 94 8.09 0.66 8.80
CA PRO A 94 6.69 0.83 9.19
C PRO A 94 6.04 2.09 8.61
N LEU A 95 6.72 3.24 8.62
CA LEU A 95 6.21 4.48 8.04
C LEU A 95 5.97 4.35 6.53
N MET A 96 6.83 3.63 5.82
CA MET A 96 6.71 3.42 4.39
C MET A 96 5.56 2.46 4.03
N VAL A 97 5.36 1.41 4.83
CA VAL A 97 4.18 0.52 4.72
C VAL A 97 2.90 1.31 4.96
N TYR A 98 2.88 2.15 6.01
CA TYR A 98 1.76 3.02 6.32
C TYR A 98 1.47 4.02 5.19
N ALA A 99 2.49 4.72 4.68
CA ALA A 99 2.37 5.67 3.57
C ALA A 99 1.80 5.00 2.32
N THR A 100 2.29 3.80 2.01
CA THR A 100 1.86 3.00 0.86
C THR A 100 0.39 2.60 0.96
N LEU A 101 -0.04 2.07 2.12
CA LEU A 101 -1.43 1.69 2.37
C LEU A 101 -2.37 2.90 2.29
N ARG A 102 -1.96 4.00 2.92
CA ARG A 102 -2.72 5.26 2.95
C ARG A 102 -2.90 5.83 1.55
N LEU A 103 -1.85 5.86 0.75
CA LEU A 103 -1.89 6.36 -0.63
C LEU A 103 -2.69 5.43 -1.56
N ASN A 104 -2.63 4.11 -1.35
CA ASN A 104 -3.46 3.15 -2.07
C ASN A 104 -4.96 3.43 -1.81
N ALA A 105 -5.35 3.60 -0.54
CA ALA A 105 -6.72 3.90 -0.15
C ALA A 105 -7.21 5.24 -0.75
N ALA A 106 -6.37 6.28 -0.69
CA ALA A 106 -6.67 7.57 -1.27
C ALA A 106 -6.86 7.51 -2.80
N SER A 107 -6.01 6.73 -3.49
CA SER A 107 -6.08 6.55 -4.94
C SER A 107 -7.36 5.80 -5.36
N LEU A 108 -7.75 4.77 -4.61
CA LEU A 108 -9.02 4.06 -4.84
C LEU A 108 -10.23 4.96 -4.62
N ALA A 109 -10.25 5.74 -3.54
CA ALA A 109 -11.34 6.69 -3.28
C ALA A 109 -11.43 7.76 -4.37
N ARG A 110 -10.28 8.19 -4.93
CA ARG A 110 -10.24 9.16 -6.03
C ARG A 110 -10.71 8.56 -7.35
N GLU A 111 -10.30 7.34 -7.67
CA GLU A 111 -10.69 6.65 -8.91
C GLU A 111 -12.20 6.51 -9.05
N ARG A 112 -12.92 6.30 -7.94
CA ARG A 112 -14.38 6.23 -7.93
C ARG A 112 -15.06 7.53 -8.35
N CYS A 113 -14.43 8.68 -8.14
CA CYS A 113 -14.92 9.97 -8.65
C CYS A 113 -14.74 10.11 -10.16
N VAL A 114 -13.81 9.36 -10.74
CA VAL A 114 -13.30 9.57 -12.10
C VAL A 114 -13.86 8.54 -13.07
N ILE A 115 -14.15 7.32 -12.59
CA ILE A 115 -14.48 6.16 -13.41
C ILE A 115 -15.82 5.59 -12.93
N SER A 116 -16.74 5.36 -13.87
CA SER A 116 -18.01 4.68 -13.59
C SER A 116 -17.76 3.28 -12.99
N PRO A 117 -18.50 2.87 -11.94
CA PRO A 117 -18.30 1.59 -11.25
C PRO A 117 -18.25 0.36 -12.17
N ARG A 118 -18.95 0.41 -13.32
CA ARG A 118 -19.02 -0.69 -14.30
C ARG A 118 -17.73 -0.96 -15.06
N THR A 119 -16.75 -0.05 -15.05
CA THR A 119 -15.48 -0.19 -15.79
C THR A 119 -14.29 -0.50 -14.89
N HIS A 120 -14.50 -0.64 -13.57
CA HIS A 120 -13.42 -0.85 -12.62
C HIS A 120 -13.08 -2.33 -12.46
N ARG A 121 -11.86 -2.72 -12.88
CA ARG A 121 -11.30 -4.05 -12.57
C ARG A 121 -10.52 -3.97 -11.25
N ILE A 122 -11.15 -4.43 -10.17
CA ILE A 122 -10.49 -4.57 -8.86
C ILE A 122 -9.84 -5.95 -8.79
N TYR A 123 -8.55 -5.97 -8.51
CA TYR A 123 -7.82 -7.21 -8.31
C TYR A 123 -7.71 -7.53 -6.82
N GLN A 124 -7.89 -8.81 -6.48
CA GLN A 124 -7.58 -9.30 -5.13
C GLN A 124 -6.08 -9.11 -4.83
N PRO A 125 -5.70 -8.98 -3.54
CA PRO A 125 -4.29 -9.04 -3.13
C PRO A 125 -3.62 -10.27 -3.76
N LEU A 126 -2.40 -10.10 -4.29
CA LEU A 126 -1.59 -11.17 -4.89
C LEU A 126 -2.12 -11.81 -6.20
N ARG A 127 -3.32 -11.45 -6.70
CA ARG A 127 -3.93 -12.04 -7.92
C ARG A 127 -4.02 -11.12 -9.14
N GLY A 128 -3.46 -9.92 -9.07
CA GLY A 128 -3.39 -9.08 -10.29
C GLY A 128 -2.13 -9.35 -11.11
N PRO A 129 -1.96 -8.63 -12.24
CA PRO A 129 -0.77 -8.79 -13.07
C PRO A 129 0.49 -8.64 -12.21
N LEU A 130 1.42 -9.60 -12.35
CA LEU A 130 2.72 -9.64 -11.70
C LEU A 130 3.52 -8.40 -12.11
N ARG A 131 3.38 -7.33 -11.32
CA ARG A 131 4.36 -6.26 -11.30
C ARG A 131 5.39 -6.68 -10.27
N TRP A 132 6.65 -6.77 -10.69
CA TRP A 132 7.77 -7.21 -9.85
C TRP A 132 7.74 -6.49 -8.50
N GLY A 133 7.46 -7.23 -7.44
CA GLY A 133 7.14 -6.71 -6.11
C GLY A 133 5.81 -7.28 -5.63
N GLY A 134 5.85 -8.35 -4.83
CA GLY A 134 4.67 -8.99 -4.23
C GLY A 134 3.91 -8.01 -3.35
N HIS A 135 3.02 -7.22 -3.97
CA HIS A 135 2.28 -6.19 -3.28
C HIS A 135 0.97 -6.77 -2.70
N TYR A 136 0.82 -6.64 -1.38
CA TYR A 136 -0.36 -7.00 -0.60
C TYR A 136 -1.61 -6.13 -0.86
N PHE A 137 -1.57 -5.26 -1.88
CA PHE A 137 -2.60 -4.23 -2.07
C PHE A 137 -3.75 -4.74 -2.96
N ALA A 138 -4.95 -4.84 -2.39
CA ALA A 138 -6.18 -4.87 -3.18
C ALA A 138 -6.35 -3.54 -3.93
N GLY A 139 -6.83 -3.59 -5.17
CA GLY A 139 -7.10 -2.37 -5.91
C GLY A 139 -6.98 -2.50 -7.43
N SER A 140 -7.02 -1.36 -8.11
CA SER A 140 -6.84 -1.28 -9.56
C SER A 140 -5.34 -1.22 -9.91
N THR A 141 -5.03 -1.39 -11.20
CA THR A 141 -3.65 -1.20 -11.70
C THR A 141 -3.12 0.20 -11.41
N ARG A 142 -4.00 1.22 -11.44
CA ARG A 142 -3.62 2.62 -11.21
C ARG A 142 -3.29 2.86 -9.73
N SER A 143 -4.15 2.46 -8.81
CA SER A 143 -3.89 2.61 -7.37
C SER A 143 -2.63 1.86 -6.94
N ARG A 144 -2.39 0.66 -7.48
CA ARG A 144 -1.16 -0.12 -7.23
C ARG A 144 0.10 0.54 -7.75
N THR A 145 0.02 1.18 -8.92
CA THR A 145 1.15 1.92 -9.48
C THR A 145 1.55 3.04 -8.53
N ILE A 146 0.56 3.83 -8.09
CA ILE A 146 0.78 4.98 -7.22
C ILE A 146 1.18 4.54 -5.81
N SER A 147 0.67 3.42 -5.29
CA SER A 147 1.06 2.95 -3.96
C SER A 147 2.57 2.66 -3.88
N GLY A 148 3.23 2.33 -5.00
CA GLY A 148 4.68 2.16 -5.01
C GLY A 148 5.49 3.46 -4.84
N LEU A 149 4.85 4.63 -4.92
CA LEU A 149 5.53 5.92 -4.93
C LEU A 149 6.43 6.17 -3.72
N PRO A 150 6.01 5.87 -2.47
CA PRO A 150 6.87 6.09 -1.32
C PRO A 150 8.17 5.27 -1.39
N GLY A 151 8.05 4.00 -1.80
CA GLY A 151 9.21 3.12 -1.97
C GLY A 151 10.14 3.58 -3.10
N SER A 152 9.57 3.96 -4.26
CA SER A 152 10.36 4.46 -5.39
C SER A 152 11.08 5.77 -5.05
N LEU A 153 10.41 6.68 -4.34
CA LEU A 153 10.99 7.96 -3.94
C LEU A 153 12.08 7.77 -2.88
N ALA A 154 11.83 6.94 -1.86
CA ALA A 154 12.83 6.60 -0.85
C ALA A 154 14.08 5.97 -1.48
N ALA A 155 13.90 5.02 -2.41
CA ALA A 155 15.01 4.40 -3.13
C ALA A 155 15.79 5.43 -3.96
N ALA A 156 15.11 6.32 -4.70
CA ALA A 156 15.75 7.41 -5.45
C ALA A 156 16.63 8.27 -4.54
N MET A 157 16.10 8.70 -3.39
CA MET A 157 16.83 9.53 -2.44
C MET A 157 18.01 8.80 -1.80
N VAL A 158 17.86 7.51 -1.45
CA VAL A 158 18.96 6.70 -0.90
C VAL A 158 20.09 6.54 -1.92
N PHE A 159 19.78 6.26 -3.18
CA PHE A 159 20.80 6.19 -4.23
C PHE A 159 21.46 7.53 -4.51
N ALA A 160 20.71 8.64 -4.42
CA ALA A 160 21.28 9.98 -4.52
C ALA A 160 22.27 10.25 -3.38
N VAL A 161 21.92 9.87 -2.14
CA VAL A 161 22.83 9.96 -0.99
C VAL A 161 24.09 9.11 -1.22
N PHE A 162 23.96 7.87 -1.66
CA PHE A 162 25.14 7.03 -1.94
C PHE A 162 26.00 7.60 -3.06
N ALA A 163 25.41 8.06 -4.16
CA ALA A 163 26.15 8.69 -5.25
C ALA A 163 26.93 9.94 -4.78
N LEU A 164 26.38 10.69 -3.81
CA LEU A 164 27.02 11.87 -3.24
C LEU A 164 28.14 11.50 -2.25
N VAL A 165 27.91 10.49 -1.40
CA VAL A 165 28.87 10.10 -0.35
C VAL A 165 30.03 9.28 -0.88
N THR A 166 29.79 8.40 -1.87
CA THR A 166 30.81 7.49 -2.40
C THR A 166 31.56 8.05 -3.60
N GLU A 167 31.06 9.14 -4.20
CA GLU A 167 31.47 9.66 -5.50
C GLU A 167 31.40 8.63 -6.65
N ASP A 168 30.78 7.46 -6.41
CA ASP A 168 30.72 6.37 -7.37
C ASP A 168 29.61 6.61 -8.40
N SER A 169 30.04 6.64 -9.66
CA SER A 169 29.17 6.77 -10.82
C SER A 169 28.18 5.60 -10.97
N MET A 170 28.47 4.42 -10.40
CA MET A 170 27.60 3.26 -10.51
C MET A 170 26.19 3.50 -9.94
N PHE A 171 26.08 4.26 -8.85
CA PHE A 171 24.78 4.59 -8.25
C PHE A 171 23.90 5.47 -9.14
N ARG A 172 24.50 6.21 -10.08
CA ARG A 172 23.75 7.04 -11.04
C ARG A 172 22.92 6.19 -12.00
N TYR A 173 23.39 5.00 -12.38
CA TYR A 173 22.64 4.13 -13.29
C TYR A 173 21.32 3.64 -12.70
N PHE A 174 21.23 3.46 -11.37
CA PHE A 174 19.97 3.09 -10.70
C PHE A 174 18.90 4.19 -10.77
N HIS A 175 19.28 5.45 -11.03
CA HIS A 175 18.31 6.54 -11.18
C HIS A 175 17.51 6.44 -12.47
N ILE A 176 18.02 5.77 -13.51
CA ILE A 176 17.30 5.63 -14.79
C ILE A 176 16.02 4.78 -14.61
N PRO A 177 16.08 3.51 -14.15
CA PRO A 177 14.86 2.72 -13.97
C PRO A 177 13.94 3.31 -12.91
N ILE A 178 14.47 3.90 -11.85
CA ILE A 178 13.66 4.54 -10.81
C ILE A 178 12.95 5.79 -11.35
N GLY A 179 13.66 6.60 -12.16
CA GLY A 179 13.09 7.76 -12.83
C GLY A 179 11.94 7.37 -13.75
N LEU A 180 12.06 6.29 -14.52
CA LEU A 180 10.97 5.76 -15.36
C LEU A 180 9.75 5.34 -14.52
N VAL A 181 9.98 4.68 -13.38
CA VAL A 181 8.89 4.30 -12.46
C VAL A 181 8.22 5.54 -11.86
N LEU A 182 8.98 6.54 -11.43
CA LEU A 182 8.46 7.80 -10.91
C LEU A 182 7.67 8.59 -11.97
N LEU A 183 8.15 8.62 -13.22
CA LEU A 183 7.43 9.23 -14.34
C LEU A 183 6.10 8.53 -14.60
N LEU A 184 6.08 7.19 -14.59
CA LEU A 184 4.84 6.43 -14.70
C LEU A 184 3.88 6.74 -13.54
N GLN A 185 4.38 6.80 -12.31
CA GLN A 185 3.57 7.15 -11.13
C GLN A 185 3.01 8.57 -11.23
N ALA A 186 3.81 9.54 -11.69
CA ALA A 186 3.39 10.91 -11.92
C ALA A 186 2.30 11.00 -13.00
N ALA A 187 2.45 10.26 -14.11
CA ALA A 187 1.43 10.19 -15.17
C ALA A 187 0.10 9.62 -14.65
N VAL A 188 0.14 8.54 -13.84
CA VAL A 188 -1.07 8.00 -13.24
C VAL A 188 -1.68 8.99 -12.24
N ALA A 189 -0.88 9.63 -11.39
CA ALA A 189 -1.37 10.64 -10.45
C ALA A 189 -2.04 11.83 -11.17
N ALA A 190 -1.42 12.33 -12.24
CA ALA A 190 -1.98 13.38 -13.08
C ALA A 190 -3.32 12.97 -13.70
N SER A 191 -3.46 11.72 -14.16
CA SER A 191 -4.72 11.21 -14.71
C SER A 191 -5.88 11.20 -13.69
N LEU A 192 -5.57 10.99 -12.41
CA LEU A 192 -6.54 11.02 -11.30
C LEU A 192 -6.89 12.45 -10.87
N LEU A 193 -6.00 13.41 -11.12
CA LEU A 193 -6.20 14.84 -10.85
C LEU A 193 -6.98 15.54 -11.96
N GLY A 194 -6.70 15.24 -13.23
CA GLY A 194 -7.20 15.99 -14.39
C GLY A 194 -8.67 15.75 -14.78
N THR A 195 -9.31 14.71 -14.27
CA THR A 195 -10.57 14.15 -14.83
C THR A 195 -11.87 14.63 -14.20
N GLY A 196 -11.86 15.64 -13.32
CA GLY A 196 -13.11 16.15 -12.75
C GLY A 196 -13.84 17.16 -13.65
N ARG A 197 -14.21 16.80 -14.89
CA ARG A 197 -15.09 17.63 -15.74
C ARG A 197 -16.38 16.87 -16.04
N LYS A 198 -17.50 17.47 -15.58
CA LYS A 198 -18.91 17.20 -15.93
C LYS A 198 -19.50 15.87 -15.46
N GLN A 199 -19.97 15.83 -14.21
CA GLN A 199 -21.11 14.99 -13.84
C GLN A 199 -22.26 15.78 -13.19
N ASP A 200 -22.28 17.11 -13.36
CA ASP A 200 -23.37 17.99 -12.92
C ASP A 200 -24.45 18.20 -13.99
N GLN A 201 -24.72 17.20 -14.84
CA GLN A 201 -25.97 17.19 -15.58
C GLN A 201 -26.74 15.94 -15.18
N PRO A 202 -27.84 16.08 -14.39
CA PRO A 202 -28.76 14.99 -14.19
C PRO A 202 -29.30 14.53 -15.56
N PRO A 203 -29.58 13.24 -15.73
CA PRO A 203 -30.34 12.79 -16.89
C PRO A 203 -31.69 13.54 -16.90
N MET A 204 -31.96 14.26 -17.98
CA MET A 204 -33.32 14.74 -18.28
C MET A 204 -34.18 13.55 -18.69
#